data_AF-A0A1F3BDU8-F1
#
_entry.id   AF-A0A1F3BDU8-F1
#
_cell.length_a   1.000
_cell.length_b   1.000
_cell.length_c   1.000
_cell.angle_alpha   90.00
_cell.angle_beta   90.00
_cell.angle_gamma   90.00
#
_symmetry.space_group_name_H-M   'P 1'
#
loop_
_entity.id
_entity.type
_entity.pdbx_description
1 polymer ?
#
loop_
_entity_poly.entity_id
_entity_poly.type
_entity_poly.pdbx_seq_one_letter_code
_entity_poly.pdbx_strand_id
1 'polypeptide(L)'
;MQEFLERIKPKQRKYFTDLRSAVTALPEVEESIEIDELRGDWCPAYRVRGSDLAWVHLDEKLWLSVPVEPRFAKKVFQDENLDSQVVDRVKEAEEMGDVKYATLEIRSGAELDQVIPLLRLRHSILMA
;
A
#
# COMPACT_ATOMS: atom_id res chain seq x y z
N MET A 1 -8.57 -7.98 -15.43
CA MET A 1 -7.98 -8.50 -14.18
C MET A 1 -7.19 -9.79 -14.40
N GLN A 2 -7.78 -10.86 -14.93
CA GLN A 2 -7.09 -12.14 -15.14
C GLN A 2 -5.83 -12.01 -16.03
N GLU A 3 -5.90 -11.25 -17.11
CA GLU A 3 -4.76 -10.95 -18.00
C GLU A 3 -3.63 -10.15 -17.31
N PHE A 4 -3.95 -9.34 -16.30
CA PHE A 4 -2.94 -8.62 -15.51
C PHE A 4 -2.19 -9.58 -14.58
N LEU A 5 -2.92 -10.47 -13.90
CA LEU A 5 -2.34 -11.45 -12.96
C LEU A 5 -1.36 -12.41 -13.63
N GLU A 6 -1.56 -12.72 -14.90
CA GLU A 6 -0.67 -13.55 -15.71
C GLU A 6 0.70 -12.91 -15.93
N ARG A 7 0.79 -11.57 -15.92
CA ARG A 7 2.03 -10.81 -16.09
C ARG A 7 2.89 -10.74 -14.83
N ILE A 8 2.33 -11.09 -13.67
CA ILE A 8 3.04 -11.03 -12.39
C ILE A 8 4.12 -12.11 -12.34
N LYS A 9 5.37 -11.70 -12.07
CA LYS A 9 6.52 -12.62 -11.99
C LYS A 9 6.24 -13.70 -10.92
N PRO A 10 6.58 -14.99 -11.15
CA PRO A 10 6.27 -16.06 -10.20
C PRO A 10 6.74 -15.81 -8.76
N LYS A 11 7.92 -15.19 -8.62
CA LYS A 11 8.52 -14.80 -7.33
C LYS A 11 7.77 -13.72 -6.56
N GLN A 12 6.96 -12.89 -7.24
CA GLN A 12 6.12 -11.86 -6.62
C GLN A 12 4.69 -12.36 -6.36
N ARG A 13 4.24 -13.38 -7.11
CA ARG A 13 2.85 -13.84 -7.10
C ARG A 13 2.34 -14.23 -5.72
N LYS A 14 3.15 -14.92 -4.92
CA LYS A 14 2.77 -15.30 -3.55
C LYS A 14 2.46 -14.06 -2.70
N TYR A 15 3.44 -13.16 -2.57
CA TYR A 15 3.30 -11.96 -1.75
C TYR A 15 2.20 -11.03 -2.25
N PHE A 16 2.05 -10.91 -3.58
CA PHE A 16 0.94 -10.16 -4.16
C PHE A 16 -0.41 -10.76 -3.80
N THR A 17 -0.56 -12.08 -3.90
CA THR A 17 -1.82 -12.77 -3.60
C THR A 17 -2.18 -12.62 -2.12
N ASP A 18 -1.19 -12.80 -1.23
CA ASP A 18 -1.37 -12.68 0.21
C ASP A 18 -1.73 -11.23 0.61
N LEU A 19 -1.04 -10.24 0.03
CA LEU A 19 -1.36 -8.81 0.20
C LEU A 19 -2.77 -8.48 -0.28
N ARG A 20 -3.10 -8.87 -1.52
CA ARG A 20 -4.41 -8.63 -2.12
C ARG A 20 -5.51 -9.25 -1.27
N SER A 21 -5.31 -10.46 -0.77
CA SER A 21 -6.24 -11.14 0.14
C SER A 21 -6.44 -10.35 1.44
N ALA A 22 -5.35 -9.87 2.05
CA ALA A 22 -5.43 -9.09 3.29
C ALA A 22 -6.14 -7.73 3.09
N VAL A 23 -5.92 -7.07 1.96
CA VAL A 23 -6.49 -5.74 1.65
C VAL A 23 -7.95 -5.85 1.22
N THR A 24 -8.30 -6.80 0.34
CA THR A 24 -9.69 -6.98 -0.13
C THR A 24 -10.61 -7.58 0.92
N ALA A 25 -10.06 -8.14 2.01
CA ALA A 25 -10.83 -8.53 3.18
C ALA A 25 -11.30 -7.35 4.05
N LEU A 26 -10.77 -6.13 3.83
CA LEU A 26 -11.22 -4.94 4.57
C LEU A 26 -12.56 -4.42 3.99
N PRO A 27 -13.50 -3.96 4.85
CA PRO A 27 -14.80 -3.46 4.39
C PRO A 27 -14.68 -2.29 3.42
N GLU A 28 -15.58 -2.22 2.43
CA GLU A 28 -15.66 -1.12 1.47
C GLU A 28 -14.38 -0.84 0.65
N VAL A 29 -13.47 -1.82 0.59
CA VAL A 29 -12.32 -1.74 -0.31
C VAL A 29 -12.74 -2.12 -1.73
N GLU A 30 -12.48 -1.20 -2.65
CA GLU A 30 -12.59 -1.41 -4.08
C GLU A 30 -11.20 -1.62 -4.67
N GLU A 31 -11.06 -2.64 -5.53
CA GLU A 31 -9.84 -2.89 -6.30
C GLU A 31 -10.09 -2.55 -7.77
N SER A 32 -9.16 -1.79 -8.35
CA SER A 32 -9.14 -1.44 -9.78
C SER A 32 -7.73 -1.60 -10.34
N ILE A 33 -7.62 -1.72 -11.66
CA ILE A 33 -6.32 -1.70 -12.36
C ILE A 33 -6.24 -0.39 -13.12
N GLU A 34 -5.29 0.45 -12.74
CA GLU A 34 -5.14 1.81 -13.26
C GLU A 34 -3.70 2.10 -13.66
N ILE A 35 -3.51 3.12 -14.49
CA ILE A 35 -2.18 3.61 -14.83
C ILE A 35 -1.75 4.56 -13.73
N ASP A 36 -0.64 4.26 -13.05
CA ASP A 36 0.05 5.25 -12.24
C ASP A 36 0.69 6.27 -13.19
N GLU A 37 0.09 7.45 -13.32
CA GLU A 37 0.55 8.51 -14.24
C GLU A 37 1.99 8.96 -13.96
N LEU A 38 2.51 8.77 -12.74
CA LEU A 38 3.88 9.12 -12.40
C LEU A 38 4.90 8.14 -13.00
N ARG A 39 4.50 6.89 -13.22
CA ARG A 39 5.40 5.80 -13.64
C ARG A 39 5.03 5.19 -14.98
N GLY A 40 3.83 5.47 -15.49
CA GLY A 40 3.32 4.94 -16.76
C GLY A 40 2.94 3.46 -16.71
N ASP A 41 2.79 2.89 -15.51
CA ASP A 41 2.58 1.45 -15.32
C ASP A 41 1.16 1.13 -14.84
N TRP A 42 0.58 0.07 -15.42
CA TRP A 42 -0.67 -0.50 -14.94
C TRP A 42 -0.44 -1.21 -13.60
N CYS A 43 -1.15 -0.78 -12.56
CA CYS A 43 -1.00 -1.26 -11.20
C CYS A 43 -2.36 -1.43 -10.51
N PRO A 44 -2.48 -2.40 -9.58
CA PRO A 44 -3.62 -2.48 -8.68
C PRO A 44 -3.69 -1.25 -7.78
N ALA A 45 -4.81 -0.54 -7.84
CA ALA A 45 -5.18 0.56 -6.97
C ALA A 45 -6.32 0.09 -6.05
N TYR A 46 -6.11 0.26 -4.74
CA TYR A 46 -7.10 -0.04 -3.71
C TYR A 46 -7.66 1.26 -3.16
N ARG A 47 -8.99 1.38 -3.08
CA ARG A 47 -9.69 2.56 -2.58
C ARG A 47 -10.71 2.21 -1.52
N VAL A 48 -10.99 3.18 -0.65
CA VAL A 48 -12.07 3.13 0.34
C VAL A 48 -12.92 4.37 0.12
N ARG A 49 -14.19 4.20 -0.25
CA ARG A 49 -15.14 5.31 -0.51
C ARG A 49 -14.59 6.37 -1.47
N GLY A 50 -13.89 5.94 -2.52
CA GLY A 50 -13.28 6.81 -3.52
C GLY A 50 -11.92 7.43 -3.13
N SER A 51 -11.43 7.21 -1.90
CA SER A 51 -10.11 7.68 -1.45
C SER A 51 -9.06 6.58 -1.56
N ASP A 52 -7.85 6.93 -2.00
CA ASP A 52 -6.75 5.97 -2.17
C ASP A 52 -6.30 5.35 -0.83
N LEU A 53 -6.38 4.03 -0.75
CA LEU A 53 -5.82 3.25 0.35
C LEU A 53 -4.34 2.95 0.07
N ALA A 54 -4.05 2.30 -1.07
CA ALA A 54 -2.71 1.97 -1.51
C ALA A 54 -2.69 1.60 -2.99
N TRP A 55 -1.51 1.75 -3.60
CA TRP A 55 -1.23 1.29 -4.95
C TRP A 55 -0.12 0.23 -4.90
N VAL A 56 -0.21 -0.81 -5.72
CA VAL A 56 0.77 -1.91 -5.76
C VAL A 56 1.48 -1.96 -7.10
N HIS A 57 2.80 -1.89 -7.05
CA HIS A 57 3.63 -1.88 -8.25
C HIS A 57 4.40 -3.19 -8.37
N LEU A 58 4.43 -3.75 -9.59
CA LEU A 58 4.82 -5.13 -9.87
C LEU A 58 5.92 -5.26 -10.92
N ASP A 59 6.80 -4.26 -11.02
CA ASP A 59 7.92 -4.26 -11.98
C ASP A 59 9.09 -5.18 -11.54
N GLU A 60 10.31 -4.69 -11.34
CA GLU A 60 11.43 -5.51 -10.88
C GLU A 60 11.20 -6.11 -9.49
N LYS A 61 10.45 -5.38 -8.66
CA LYS A 61 10.12 -5.70 -7.28
C LYS A 61 8.63 -5.48 -7.02
N LEU A 62 8.11 -6.13 -5.99
CA LEU A 62 6.79 -5.81 -5.44
C LEU A 62 6.97 -4.69 -4.42
N TRP A 63 6.25 -3.59 -4.58
CA TRP A 63 6.26 -2.51 -3.60
C TRP A 63 4.92 -1.75 -3.60
N LEU A 64 4.66 -1.08 -2.48
CA LEU A 64 3.44 -0.36 -2.19
C LEU A 64 3.70 1.14 -2.19
N SER A 65 2.79 1.91 -2.77
CA SER A 65 2.67 3.35 -2.56
C SER A 65 1.45 3.62 -1.67
N VAL A 66 1.68 4.12 -0.46
CA VAL A 66 0.62 4.48 0.49
C VAL A 66 0.56 5.99 0.63
N PRO A 67 -0.55 6.67 0.29
CA PRO A 67 -0.64 8.11 0.44
C PRO A 67 -0.47 8.54 1.92
N VAL A 68 0.32 9.58 2.13
CA VAL A 68 0.63 10.16 3.44
C VAL A 68 0.03 11.54 3.54
N GLU A 69 -1.05 11.61 4.31
CA GLU A 69 -1.73 12.84 4.69
C GLU A 69 -1.42 13.16 6.16
N PRO A 70 -1.45 14.44 6.61
CA PRO A 70 -1.08 14.81 7.97
C PRO A 70 -1.84 14.05 9.08
N ARG A 71 -3.14 13.76 8.87
CA ARG A 71 -3.95 13.00 9.83
C ARG A 71 -3.46 11.54 9.95
N PHE A 72 -3.05 10.94 8.84
CA PHE A 72 -2.53 9.58 8.80
C PHE A 72 -1.11 9.50 9.38
N ALA A 73 -0.21 10.39 8.97
CA ALA A 73 1.16 10.46 9.50
C ALA A 73 1.17 10.58 11.03
N LYS A 74 0.35 11.49 11.58
CA LYS A 74 0.18 11.64 13.02
C LYS A 74 -0.23 10.34 13.73
N LYS A 75 -1.10 9.54 13.11
CA LYS A 75 -1.54 8.27 13.68
C LYS A 75 -0.46 7.20 13.60
N VAL A 76 0.30 7.15 12.51
CA VAL A 76 1.46 6.26 12.36
C VAL A 76 2.49 6.53 13.44
N PHE A 77 2.83 7.80 13.70
CA PHE A 77 3.84 8.16 14.71
C PHE A 77 3.40 7.92 16.16
N GLN A 78 2.12 7.62 16.38
CA GLN A 78 1.55 7.31 17.69
C GLN A 78 1.33 5.80 17.90
N ASP A 79 1.52 4.98 16.86
CA ASP A 79 1.25 3.54 16.92
C ASP A 79 2.54 2.76 17.21
N GLU A 80 2.67 2.27 18.44
CA GLU A 80 3.82 1.48 18.91
C GLU A 80 3.86 0.07 18.30
N ASN A 81 2.81 -0.38 17.61
CA ASN A 81 2.75 -1.70 16.98
C ASN A 81 3.27 -1.70 15.54
N LEU A 82 3.60 -0.53 14.97
CA LEU A 82 4.16 -0.43 13.64
C LEU A 82 5.66 -0.67 13.65
N ASP A 83 6.15 -1.36 12.64
CA ASP A 83 7.58 -1.59 12.44
C ASP A 83 8.30 -0.25 12.19
N SER A 84 9.49 -0.08 12.79
CA SER A 84 10.23 1.17 12.70
C SER A 84 10.57 1.56 11.26
N GLN A 85 10.84 0.58 10.38
CA GLN A 85 11.12 0.87 8.97
C GLN A 85 9.90 1.44 8.25
N VAL A 86 8.70 0.97 8.61
CA VAL A 86 7.45 1.49 8.06
C VAL A 86 7.25 2.93 8.52
N VAL A 87 7.47 3.19 9.82
CA VAL A 87 7.38 4.53 10.41
C VAL A 87 8.35 5.51 9.74
N ASP A 88 9.60 5.08 9.53
CA ASP A 88 10.63 5.88 8.87
C ASP A 88 10.21 6.28 7.45
N ARG A 89 9.62 5.35 6.67
CA ARG A 89 9.12 5.64 5.31
C ARG A 89 7.96 6.62 5.29
N VAL A 90 7.07 6.55 6.28
CA VAL A 90 5.97 7.52 6.40
C VAL A 90 6.52 8.90 6.78
N LYS A 91 7.53 8.96 7.64
CA LYS A 91 8.20 10.20 8.02
C LYS A 91 8.91 10.86 6.84
N GLU A 92 9.70 10.09 6.08
CA GLU A 92 10.33 10.56 4.84
C GLU A 92 9.31 11.15 3.86
N ALA A 93 8.14 10.51 3.71
CA ALA A 93 7.08 11.00 2.84
C ALA A 93 6.41 12.27 3.40
N GLU A 94 6.16 12.36 4.70
CA GLU A 94 5.53 13.53 5.34
C GLU A 94 6.39 14.80 5.21
N GLU A 95 7.70 14.71 5.47
CA GLU A 95 8.66 15.83 5.42
C GLU A 95 8.70 16.53 4.06
N MET A 96 8.20 15.84 3.05
CA MET A 96 8.26 16.27 1.68
C MET A 96 7.02 17.12 1.26
N GLY A 97 5.87 17.11 1.97
CA GLY A 97 4.72 18.04 1.72
C GLY A 97 3.42 17.44 1.11
N ASP A 98 2.53 18.31 0.58
CA ASP A 98 1.06 18.16 0.48
C ASP A 98 0.41 16.77 0.34
N VAL A 99 0.75 15.91 -0.60
CA VAL A 99 0.38 14.47 -0.53
C VAL A 99 1.51 13.68 -1.13
N LYS A 100 2.12 12.81 -0.33
CA LYS A 100 3.28 12.01 -0.74
C LYS A 100 3.14 10.57 -0.34
N TYR A 101 3.75 9.69 -1.13
CA TYR A 101 3.55 8.26 -0.98
C TYR A 101 4.70 7.66 -0.17
N ALA A 102 4.37 6.99 0.93
CA ALA A 102 5.31 6.08 1.57
C ALA A 102 5.53 4.88 0.63
N THR A 103 6.76 4.68 0.20
CA THR A 103 7.17 3.59 -0.70
C THR A 103 7.71 2.43 0.15
N LEU A 104 7.02 1.28 0.12
CA LEU A 104 7.33 0.11 0.95
C LEU A 104 7.59 -1.10 0.05
N GLU A 105 8.81 -1.63 0.07
CA GLU A 105 9.16 -2.84 -0.69
C GLU A 105 8.75 -4.11 0.07
N ILE A 106 8.22 -5.11 -0.65
CA ILE A 106 7.89 -6.42 -0.09
C ILE A 106 8.70 -7.48 -0.84
N ARG A 107 9.70 -8.04 -0.17
CA ARG A 107 10.61 -9.07 -0.69
C ARG A 107 10.41 -10.41 0.05
N SER A 108 9.75 -10.38 1.20
CA SER A 108 9.57 -11.48 2.13
C SER A 108 8.20 -11.46 2.81
N GLY A 109 7.84 -12.57 3.45
CA GLY A 109 6.63 -12.64 4.28
C GLY A 109 6.69 -11.72 5.50
N ALA A 110 7.87 -11.53 6.10
CA ALA A 110 8.03 -10.62 7.23
C ALA A 110 7.74 -9.16 6.85
N GLU A 111 8.24 -8.69 5.70
CA GLU A 111 7.93 -7.33 5.21
C GLU A 111 6.44 -7.20 4.86
N LEU A 112 5.81 -8.27 4.35
CA LEU A 112 4.36 -8.27 4.14
C LEU A 112 3.59 -8.13 5.46
N ASP A 113 3.98 -8.88 6.49
CA ASP A 113 3.36 -8.82 7.82
C ASP A 113 3.54 -7.45 8.48
N GLN A 114 4.62 -6.73 8.17
CA GLN A 114 4.88 -5.36 8.65
C GLN A 114 3.99 -4.30 8.00
N VAL A 115 3.67 -4.44 6.69
CA VAL A 115 2.85 -3.43 5.99
C VAL A 115 1.35 -3.61 6.20
N ILE A 116 0.87 -4.82 6.51
CA ILE A 116 -0.57 -5.07 6.72
C ILE A 116 -1.16 -4.19 7.87
N PRO A 117 -0.53 -4.07 9.05
CA PRO A 117 -0.97 -3.16 10.10
C PRO A 117 -1.10 -1.70 9.65
N LEU A 118 -0.15 -1.22 8.84
CA LEU A 118 -0.20 0.14 8.28
C LEU A 118 -1.44 0.34 7.39
N LEU A 119 -1.73 -0.63 6.51
CA LEU A 119 -2.88 -0.57 5.62
C LEU A 119 -4.20 -0.62 6.41
N ARG A 120 -4.26 -1.41 7.48
CA ARG A 120 -5.41 -1.43 8.41
C ARG A 120 -5.59 -0.08 9.10
N LEU A 121 -4.50 0.54 9.55
CA LEU A 121 -4.55 1.86 10.17
C LEU A 121 -5.07 2.91 9.18
N ARG A 122 -4.54 2.95 7.95
CA ARG A 122 -5.02 3.88 6.92
C ARG A 122 -6.49 3.65 6.60
N HIS A 123 -6.89 2.40 6.40
CA HIS A 123 -8.30 2.03 6.20
C HIS A 123 -9.20 2.58 7.31
N SER A 124 -8.82 2.39 8.58
CA SER A 124 -9.60 2.87 9.72
C SER A 124 -9.80 4.40 9.72
N ILE A 125 -8.84 5.16 9.18
CA ILE A 125 -8.92 6.62 9.05
C ILE A 125 -9.83 7.02 7.89
N LEU A 126 -9.76 6.32 6.76
CA LEU A 126 -10.63 6.58 5.60
C LEU A 126 -12.10 6.22 5.88
N MET A 127 -12.33 5.31 6.82
CA MET A 127 -13.67 4.94 7.28
C MET A 127 -14.27 5.92 8.31
N ALA A 128 -13.47 6.83 8.88
CA ALA A 128 -13.81 7.67 10.03
C ALA A 128 -13.95 9.18 9.70
#